data_AF-A0A1C5YBD7-F1
#
_entry.id   AF-A0A1C5YBD7-F1
#
_cell.length_a   1.000
_cell.length_b   1.000
_cell.length_c   1.000
_cell.angle_alpha   90.00
_cell.angle_beta   90.00
_cell.angle_gamma   90.00
#
_symmetry.space_group_name_H-M   'P 1'
#
loop_
_entity.id
_entity.type
_entity.pdbx_description
1 polymer ?
#
loop_
_entity_poly.entity_id
_entity_poly.type
_entity_poly.pdbx_seq_one_letter_code
_entity_poly.pdbx_strand_id
1 'polypeptide(L)'
;MQTEQKKFAEHRRFLTYAIALCTILPFVVQGCGKPSRETWQDVDTEAETVIVLEEDEEPKIRMEDVCLELYREAGRSGRLGEKETIAHIVKQFGENGYPAVDQKNRVDMVRASEVKRFCRRATDQQEAQIEIVEVDWNGGFVEYELQAAEGNLDVTRNYYHYEDEMMRKKTEEHFTADSWSYTEDGYLMFSGIGALDEMYVMTLSDVKEYAALRVEPLDEACREWNEKALLPVGYECNNLFLTDWDETDFGELDFYDLFDVFYPQIYHRKIPWQSGENAGNSTVYGIPSKEFESVIQEFLNVKTDILRKKAIYREKDDTYEYYPRGFYESEYPEHPYPEVTAFQKNDDGTVTLTVHAVFPYLGSSRALVHEVTVRPMENAVAAVQYVSNKIVSSLDDPDDNWYVPRLSREERSLLYEENTD
;
A
#
# COMPACT_ATOMS: atom_id res chain seq x y z
N MET A 1 20.91 -30.99 -11.41
CA MET A 1 19.52 -30.75 -10.96
C MET A 1 19.48 -30.05 -9.61
N GLN A 2 20.11 -30.56 -8.55
CA GLN A 2 20.39 -29.78 -7.32
C GLN A 2 21.30 -28.55 -7.55
N THR A 3 22.02 -28.51 -8.67
CA THR A 3 22.99 -27.47 -9.04
C THR A 3 22.36 -26.24 -9.71
N GLU A 4 21.08 -26.29 -10.12
CA GLU A 4 20.40 -25.13 -10.73
C GLU A 4 19.55 -24.34 -9.72
N GLN A 5 19.02 -24.98 -8.67
CA GLN A 5 18.44 -24.26 -7.52
C GLN A 5 19.46 -23.39 -6.78
N LYS A 6 20.75 -23.74 -6.86
CA LYS A 6 21.87 -22.93 -6.34
C LYS A 6 22.12 -21.64 -7.15
N LYS A 7 21.65 -21.54 -8.41
CA LYS A 7 21.75 -20.32 -9.23
C LYS A 7 20.75 -19.24 -8.80
N PHE A 8 19.61 -19.58 -8.20
CA PHE A 8 18.66 -18.59 -7.67
C PHE A 8 19.17 -17.88 -6.41
N ALA A 9 20.08 -18.51 -5.66
CA ALA A 9 20.80 -17.87 -4.56
C ALA A 9 21.78 -16.75 -5.03
N GLU A 10 22.08 -16.65 -6.33
CA GLU A 10 23.07 -15.70 -6.87
C GLU A 10 22.44 -14.41 -7.44
N HIS A 11 21.14 -14.37 -7.76
CA HIS A 11 20.52 -13.19 -8.39
C HIS A 11 19.99 -12.13 -7.39
N ARG A 12 19.42 -12.52 -6.25
CA ARG A 12 18.99 -11.53 -5.24
C ARG A 12 20.14 -10.89 -4.47
N ARG A 13 21.28 -11.59 -4.34
CA ARG A 13 22.55 -11.00 -3.87
C ARG A 13 22.98 -9.79 -4.72
N PHE A 14 22.51 -9.66 -5.96
CA PHE A 14 22.90 -8.59 -6.89
C PHE A 14 22.12 -7.27 -6.68
N LEU A 15 20.83 -7.31 -6.29
CA LEU A 15 20.04 -6.09 -6.03
C LEU A 15 20.44 -5.42 -4.70
N THR A 16 20.91 -6.23 -3.75
CA THR A 16 21.44 -5.81 -2.45
C THR A 16 22.65 -4.87 -2.56
N TYR A 17 23.47 -4.97 -3.61
CA TYR A 17 24.67 -4.15 -3.76
C TYR A 17 24.43 -2.77 -4.42
N ALA A 18 23.27 -2.53 -5.04
CA ALA A 18 22.97 -1.23 -5.65
C ALA A 18 22.44 -0.21 -4.63
N ILE A 19 21.65 -0.64 -3.64
CA ILE A 19 21.03 0.25 -2.63
C ILE A 19 22.03 0.65 -1.54
N ALA A 20 23.02 -0.22 -1.23
CA ALA A 20 24.02 0.02 -0.18
C ALA A 20 25.02 1.17 -0.49
N LEU A 21 25.01 1.75 -1.69
CA LEU A 21 25.94 2.82 -2.12
C LEU A 21 25.34 4.23 -2.06
N CYS A 22 24.04 4.41 -1.77
CA CYS A 22 23.37 5.72 -1.76
C CYS A 22 23.31 6.42 -0.39
N THR A 23 23.82 5.81 0.68
CA THR A 23 23.88 6.44 2.02
C THR A 23 25.28 6.94 2.37
N ILE A 24 25.85 7.89 1.61
CA ILE A 24 26.88 8.80 2.14
C ILE A 24 26.76 10.17 1.44
N LEU A 25 26.08 11.14 2.06
CA LEU A 25 26.54 12.53 2.26
C LEU A 25 25.43 13.41 2.87
N PRO A 26 25.67 14.05 4.03
CA PRO A 26 24.84 15.14 4.53
C PRO A 26 25.48 16.47 4.14
N PHE A 27 24.81 17.35 3.37
CA PHE A 27 25.21 18.76 3.33
C PHE A 27 24.04 19.73 3.23
N VAL A 28 23.96 20.52 4.29
CA VAL A 28 23.28 21.81 4.43
C VAL A 28 23.74 22.76 3.32
N VAL A 29 22.81 23.42 2.63
CA VAL A 29 23.11 24.64 1.86
C VAL A 29 22.09 25.72 2.19
N GLN A 30 22.50 26.66 3.05
CA GLN A 30 22.09 28.06 2.92
C GLN A 30 22.88 28.67 1.77
N GLY A 31 22.21 29.42 0.88
CA GLY A 31 22.91 30.20 -0.13
C GLY A 31 21.98 31.00 -1.04
N CYS A 32 21.64 32.22 -0.61
CA CYS A 32 20.97 33.24 -1.42
C CYS A 32 21.68 33.50 -2.76
N GLY A 33 20.89 33.61 -3.84
CA GLY A 33 21.32 34.23 -5.09
C GLY A 33 20.10 34.70 -5.88
N LYS A 34 19.85 36.03 -5.93
CA LYS A 34 18.81 36.62 -6.79
C LYS A 34 19.21 36.48 -8.27
N PRO A 35 18.30 36.14 -9.20
CA PRO A 35 18.56 36.32 -10.62
C PRO A 35 18.26 37.76 -11.04
N SER A 36 19.23 38.35 -11.74
CA SER A 36 19.12 39.62 -12.44
C SER A 36 18.29 39.49 -13.72
N ARG A 37 17.49 40.51 -13.95
CA ARG A 37 16.59 40.76 -15.06
C ARG A 37 17.40 41.14 -16.31
N GLU A 38 17.29 40.37 -17.39
CA GLU A 38 17.65 40.83 -18.72
C GLU A 38 16.41 40.91 -19.60
N THR A 39 16.33 42.03 -20.30
CA THR A 39 15.18 42.52 -21.08
C THR A 39 15.57 42.39 -22.53
N TRP A 40 14.72 41.79 -23.37
CA TRP A 40 14.85 41.88 -24.82
C TRP A 40 13.54 42.43 -25.39
N GLN A 41 13.67 43.54 -26.11
CA GLN A 41 12.60 44.27 -26.79
C GLN A 41 12.24 43.63 -28.13
N ASP A 42 11.00 43.94 -28.51
CA ASP A 42 10.16 43.44 -29.60
C ASP A 42 10.76 43.42 -31.01
N VAL A 43 10.23 42.50 -31.82
CA VAL A 43 10.14 42.67 -33.27
C VAL A 43 8.70 42.33 -33.70
N ASP A 44 7.98 43.36 -34.13
CA ASP A 44 6.66 43.29 -34.76
C ASP A 44 6.67 42.38 -35.99
N THR A 45 5.69 41.49 -36.10
CA THR A 45 5.25 40.94 -37.39
C THR A 45 3.74 40.71 -37.30
N GLU A 46 2.98 41.62 -37.92
CA GLU A 46 1.53 41.51 -38.09
C GLU A 46 1.20 40.29 -38.95
N ALA A 47 0.47 39.33 -38.37
CA ALA A 47 -0.26 38.30 -39.10
C ALA A 47 -1.73 38.40 -38.70
N GLU A 48 -2.60 38.64 -39.69
CA GLU A 48 -4.05 38.70 -39.52
C GLU A 48 -4.59 37.42 -38.88
N THR A 49 -5.05 37.51 -37.64
CA THR A 49 -5.78 36.45 -36.94
C THR A 49 -7.24 36.44 -37.38
N VAL A 50 -7.66 35.34 -37.98
CA VAL A 50 -9.07 34.98 -38.14
C VAL A 50 -9.63 34.73 -36.74
N ILE A 51 -10.51 35.61 -36.27
CA ILE A 51 -11.21 35.46 -34.99
C ILE A 51 -12.24 34.35 -35.16
N VAL A 52 -11.87 33.13 -34.76
CA VAL A 52 -12.85 32.11 -34.39
C VAL A 52 -13.34 32.52 -33.01
N LEU A 53 -14.63 32.85 -32.91
CA LEU A 53 -15.28 33.10 -31.63
C LEU A 53 -15.37 31.75 -30.91
N GLU A 54 -14.42 31.47 -30.02
CA GLU A 54 -14.58 30.46 -28.98
C GLU A 54 -15.75 30.89 -28.10
N GLU A 55 -16.72 29.99 -27.91
CA GLU A 55 -17.77 30.17 -26.91
C GLU A 55 -17.07 30.30 -25.55
N ASP A 56 -17.39 31.35 -24.79
CA ASP A 56 -16.83 31.63 -23.46
C ASP A 56 -17.05 30.41 -22.53
N GLU A 57 -16.09 29.49 -22.48
CA GLU A 57 -15.98 28.54 -21.38
C GLU A 57 -15.69 29.34 -20.11
N GLU A 58 -16.52 29.17 -19.08
CA GLU A 58 -16.22 29.74 -17.77
C GLU A 58 -14.78 29.33 -17.37
N PRO A 59 -13.96 30.26 -16.82
CA PRO A 59 -12.58 29.94 -16.49
C PRO A 59 -12.54 28.76 -15.51
N LYS A 60 -12.10 27.59 -15.99
CA LYS A 60 -11.90 26.38 -15.18
C LYS A 60 -10.99 26.74 -14.01
N ILE A 61 -11.47 26.55 -12.78
CA ILE A 61 -10.63 26.71 -11.59
C ILE A 61 -9.44 25.77 -11.75
N ARG A 62 -8.22 26.30 -11.59
CA ARG A 62 -7.00 25.50 -11.68
C ARG A 62 -7.07 24.40 -10.62
N MET A 63 -6.68 23.17 -10.97
CA MET A 63 -6.74 22.02 -10.06
C MET A 63 -6.08 22.30 -8.70
N GLU A 64 -4.96 23.04 -8.71
CA GLU A 64 -4.21 23.52 -7.54
C GLU A 64 -5.07 24.31 -6.53
N ASP A 65 -6.08 25.02 -7.03
CA ASP A 65 -6.89 25.96 -6.27
C ASP A 65 -8.21 25.33 -5.77
N VAL A 66 -8.67 24.23 -6.38
CA VAL A 66 -9.99 23.59 -6.12
C VAL A 66 -10.21 23.29 -4.63
N CYS A 67 -9.17 22.75 -3.98
CA CYS A 67 -9.22 22.29 -2.59
C CYS A 67 -8.26 23.06 -1.67
N LEU A 68 -7.63 24.14 -2.15
CA LEU A 68 -6.50 24.76 -1.45
C LEU A 68 -6.83 25.23 -0.03
N GLU A 69 -8.03 25.78 0.19
CA GLU A 69 -8.42 26.22 1.53
C GLU A 69 -8.64 25.05 2.49
N LEU A 70 -9.19 23.92 2.01
CA LEU A 70 -9.31 22.69 2.80
C LEU A 70 -7.93 22.16 3.19
N TYR A 71 -6.97 22.15 2.24
CA TYR A 71 -5.58 21.77 2.53
C TYR A 71 -4.92 22.73 3.54
N ARG A 72 -5.18 24.04 3.47
CA ARG A 72 -4.67 25.02 4.46
C ARG A 72 -5.24 24.79 5.85
N GLU A 73 -6.54 24.61 5.97
CA GLU A 73 -7.20 24.36 7.26
C GLU A 73 -6.71 23.05 7.88
N ALA A 74 -6.69 21.97 7.08
CA ALA A 74 -6.22 20.67 7.52
C ALA A 74 -4.72 20.67 7.85
N GLY A 75 -3.90 21.37 7.06
CA GLY A 75 -2.46 21.52 7.30
C GLY A 75 -2.16 22.26 8.60
N ARG A 76 -2.89 23.34 8.90
CA ARG A 76 -2.75 24.09 10.17
C ARG A 76 -3.20 23.30 11.39
N SER A 77 -4.16 22.39 11.23
CA SER A 77 -4.69 21.55 12.31
C SER A 77 -4.01 20.18 12.43
N GLY A 78 -3.13 19.81 11.49
CA GLY A 78 -2.45 18.51 11.47
C GLY A 78 -3.37 17.34 11.10
N ARG A 79 -4.42 17.59 10.30
CA ARG A 79 -5.53 16.66 10.03
C ARG A 79 -5.64 16.20 8.58
N LEU A 80 -4.58 16.38 7.80
CA LEU A 80 -4.59 16.11 6.35
C LEU A 80 -4.99 14.65 6.02
N GLY A 81 -4.59 13.69 6.84
CA GLY A 81 -4.90 12.27 6.63
C GLY A 81 -6.19 11.77 7.28
N GLU A 82 -6.93 12.61 8.01
CA GLU A 82 -8.19 12.24 8.66
C GLU A 82 -9.26 11.88 7.60
N LYS A 83 -10.06 10.84 7.87
CA LYS A 83 -11.06 10.33 6.92
C LYS A 83 -12.05 11.42 6.53
N GLU A 84 -12.48 12.24 7.47
CA GLU A 84 -13.42 13.35 7.27
C GLU A 84 -12.83 14.44 6.38
N THR A 85 -11.55 14.79 6.58
CA THR A 85 -10.83 15.74 5.74
C THR A 85 -10.75 15.24 4.30
N ILE A 86 -10.34 13.98 4.11
CA ILE A 86 -10.26 13.36 2.78
C ILE A 86 -11.64 13.31 2.12
N ALA A 87 -12.70 12.96 2.86
CA ALA A 87 -14.06 12.98 2.35
C ALA A 87 -14.50 14.36 1.86
N HIS A 88 -14.15 15.43 2.58
CA HIS A 88 -14.43 16.80 2.14
C HIS A 88 -13.63 17.19 0.89
N ILE A 89 -12.36 16.81 0.80
CA ILE A 89 -11.51 17.08 -0.38
C ILE A 89 -12.05 16.34 -1.61
N VAL A 90 -12.34 15.04 -1.48
CA VAL A 90 -12.95 14.22 -2.54
C VAL A 90 -14.26 14.84 -3.01
N LYS A 91 -15.15 15.22 -2.07
CA LYS A 91 -16.41 15.88 -2.40
C LYS A 91 -16.21 17.20 -3.15
N GLN A 92 -15.25 18.01 -2.71
CA GLN A 92 -14.94 19.31 -3.33
C GLN A 92 -14.45 19.15 -4.77
N PHE A 93 -13.61 18.15 -5.08
CA PHE A 93 -13.24 17.84 -6.47
C PHE A 93 -14.47 17.47 -7.32
N GLY A 94 -15.36 16.64 -6.77
CA GLY A 94 -16.61 16.25 -7.45
C GLY A 94 -17.53 17.43 -7.79
N GLU A 95 -17.69 18.37 -6.85
CA GLU A 95 -18.45 19.61 -7.03
C GLU A 95 -17.84 20.53 -8.09
N ASN A 96 -16.53 20.41 -8.34
CA ASN A 96 -15.79 21.17 -9.34
C ASN A 96 -15.56 20.42 -10.66
N GLY A 97 -16.27 19.31 -10.90
CA GLY A 97 -16.24 18.63 -12.20
C GLY A 97 -15.38 17.38 -12.30
N TYR A 98 -14.57 17.09 -11.28
CA TYR A 98 -13.58 16.01 -11.35
C TYR A 98 -14.05 14.75 -10.64
N PRO A 99 -14.04 13.59 -11.30
CA PRO A 99 -14.06 12.31 -10.60
C PRO A 99 -12.89 12.25 -9.61
N ALA A 100 -13.19 11.90 -8.36
CA ALA A 100 -12.16 11.84 -7.33
C ALA A 100 -12.36 10.65 -6.40
N VAL A 101 -11.25 10.02 -6.00
CA VAL A 101 -11.21 8.81 -5.16
C VAL A 101 -10.20 8.98 -4.02
N ASP A 102 -10.49 8.34 -2.88
CA ASP A 102 -9.54 8.23 -1.77
C ASP A 102 -8.56 7.08 -2.04
N GLN A 103 -7.26 7.38 -2.06
CA GLN A 103 -6.20 6.39 -2.24
C GLN A 103 -6.30 5.22 -1.24
N LYS A 104 -6.74 5.50 0.00
CA LYS A 104 -6.89 4.48 1.05
C LYS A 104 -8.22 3.74 0.99
N ASN A 105 -9.07 4.04 0.01
CA ASN A 105 -10.37 3.41 -0.16
C ASN A 105 -11.18 3.45 1.16
N ARG A 106 -11.30 4.62 1.79
CA ARG A 106 -12.18 4.84 2.96
C ARG A 106 -13.42 5.66 2.61
N VAL A 107 -13.44 6.27 1.43
CA VAL A 107 -14.54 7.09 0.91
C VAL A 107 -14.83 6.68 -0.52
N ASP A 108 -16.10 6.58 -0.88
CA ASP A 108 -16.51 6.26 -2.25
C ASP A 108 -16.09 7.35 -3.25
N MET A 109 -15.78 6.92 -4.47
CA MET A 109 -15.47 7.82 -5.57
C MET A 109 -16.67 8.73 -5.91
N VAL A 110 -16.42 10.02 -6.03
CA VAL A 110 -17.40 10.96 -6.59
C VAL A 110 -17.39 10.94 -8.11
N ARG A 111 -18.54 11.17 -8.73
CA ARG A 111 -18.73 11.13 -10.20
C ARG A 111 -18.31 9.79 -10.85
N ALA A 112 -18.37 8.68 -10.10
CA ALA A 112 -18.02 7.33 -10.58
C ALA A 112 -18.70 6.94 -11.91
N SER A 113 -19.92 7.42 -12.19
CA SER A 113 -20.61 7.16 -13.47
C SER A 113 -19.84 7.63 -14.70
N GLU A 114 -19.02 8.67 -14.57
CA GLU A 114 -18.21 9.20 -15.68
C GLU A 114 -17.02 8.30 -15.97
N VAL A 115 -16.34 7.84 -14.92
CA VAL A 115 -15.28 6.82 -15.02
C VAL A 115 -15.81 5.52 -15.60
N LYS A 116 -16.99 5.06 -15.16
CA LYS A 116 -17.63 3.86 -15.73
C LYS A 116 -17.94 4.00 -17.22
N ARG A 117 -18.37 5.17 -17.66
CA ARG A 117 -18.61 5.45 -19.08
C ARG A 117 -17.30 5.46 -19.86
N PHE A 118 -16.24 6.04 -19.31
CA PHE A 118 -14.89 5.99 -19.88
C PHE A 118 -14.42 4.54 -20.05
N CYS A 119 -14.45 3.73 -18.97
CA CYS A 119 -14.03 2.34 -19.01
C CYS A 119 -14.80 1.53 -20.07
N ARG A 120 -16.13 1.67 -20.15
CA ARG A 120 -16.93 0.98 -21.18
C ARG A 120 -16.50 1.35 -22.60
N ARG A 121 -16.31 2.64 -22.88
CA ARG A 121 -15.85 3.11 -24.20
C ARG A 121 -14.47 2.57 -24.53
N ALA A 122 -13.54 2.63 -23.58
CA ALA A 122 -12.19 2.11 -23.73
C ALA A 122 -12.20 0.60 -24.00
N THR A 123 -13.02 -0.18 -23.29
CA THR A 123 -13.20 -1.62 -23.52
C THR A 123 -13.78 -1.92 -24.90
N ASP A 124 -14.73 -1.10 -25.36
CA ASP A 124 -15.31 -1.16 -26.70
C ASP A 124 -14.37 -0.60 -27.80
N GLN A 125 -13.11 -0.30 -27.47
CA GLN A 125 -12.09 0.29 -28.36
C GLN A 125 -12.50 1.62 -29.00
N GLN A 126 -13.39 2.36 -28.33
CA GLN A 126 -13.78 3.70 -28.73
C GLN A 126 -12.83 4.72 -28.09
N GLU A 127 -12.50 5.76 -28.86
CA GLU A 127 -11.77 6.90 -28.33
C GLU A 127 -12.51 7.49 -27.12
N ALA A 128 -11.80 7.71 -26.01
CA ALA A 128 -12.35 8.34 -24.83
C ALA A 128 -11.23 9.01 -24.03
N GLN A 129 -11.57 10.05 -23.28
CA GLN A 129 -10.65 10.73 -22.38
C GLN A 129 -11.32 11.06 -21.06
N ILE A 130 -10.55 11.09 -19.97
CA ILE A 130 -11.02 11.49 -18.64
C ILE A 130 -9.86 11.97 -17.76
N GLU A 131 -10.14 12.92 -16.88
CA GLU A 131 -9.23 13.36 -15.81
C GLU A 131 -9.78 12.79 -14.49
N ILE A 132 -8.96 12.06 -13.71
CA ILE A 132 -9.36 11.48 -12.43
C ILE A 132 -8.38 11.92 -11.35
N VAL A 133 -8.89 12.33 -10.19
CA VAL A 133 -8.08 12.73 -9.04
C VAL A 133 -8.05 11.63 -7.98
N GLU A 134 -6.87 11.15 -7.62
CA GLU A 134 -6.65 10.29 -6.46
C GLU A 134 -6.09 11.13 -5.31
N VAL A 135 -6.86 11.26 -4.22
CA VAL A 135 -6.47 12.06 -3.06
C VAL A 135 -5.57 11.25 -2.13
N ASP A 136 -4.37 11.76 -1.87
CA ASP A 136 -3.38 11.14 -0.98
C ASP A 136 -3.64 11.54 0.50
N TRP A 137 -3.45 10.58 1.39
CA TRP A 137 -3.54 10.77 2.84
C TRP A 137 -2.44 11.69 3.41
N ASN A 138 -1.32 11.85 2.70
CA ASN A 138 -0.18 12.64 3.16
C ASN A 138 -0.20 14.10 2.64
N GLY A 139 -1.38 14.64 2.32
CA GLY A 139 -1.51 16.06 1.97
C GLY A 139 -1.19 16.39 0.51
N GLY A 140 -1.40 15.45 -0.40
CA GLY A 140 -1.29 15.66 -1.83
C GLY A 140 -2.47 15.07 -2.60
N PHE A 141 -2.34 15.05 -3.92
CA PHE A 141 -3.18 14.24 -4.80
C PHE A 141 -2.44 13.94 -6.09
N VAL A 142 -2.84 12.87 -6.76
CA VAL A 142 -2.40 12.51 -8.11
C VAL A 142 -3.55 12.79 -9.06
N GLU A 143 -3.28 13.50 -10.15
CA GLU A 143 -4.19 13.62 -11.28
C GLU A 143 -3.73 12.65 -12.37
N TYR A 144 -4.69 11.87 -12.87
CA TYR A 144 -4.52 10.97 -14.01
C TYR A 144 -5.33 11.51 -15.18
N GLU A 145 -4.64 11.99 -16.21
CA GLU A 145 -5.24 12.26 -17.51
C GLU A 145 -5.12 10.98 -18.35
N LEU A 146 -6.26 10.36 -18.63
CA LEU A 146 -6.34 9.08 -19.30
C LEU A 146 -6.92 9.27 -20.70
N GLN A 147 -6.22 8.74 -21.71
CA GLN A 147 -6.67 8.73 -23.11
C GLN A 147 -6.70 7.29 -23.62
N ALA A 148 -7.88 6.81 -23.96
CA ALA A 148 -8.07 5.50 -24.55
C ALA A 148 -8.25 5.63 -26.07
N ALA A 149 -7.45 4.91 -26.85
CA ALA A 149 -7.57 4.84 -28.30
C ALA A 149 -7.04 3.49 -28.82
N GLU A 150 -7.76 2.86 -29.74
CA GLU A 150 -7.36 1.59 -30.37
C GLU A 150 -7.01 0.46 -29.37
N GLY A 151 -7.61 0.47 -28.17
CA GLY A 151 -7.35 -0.51 -27.10
C GLY A 151 -6.15 -0.17 -26.20
N ASN A 152 -5.37 0.85 -26.53
CA ASN A 152 -4.30 1.38 -25.69
C ASN A 152 -4.86 2.40 -24.68
N LEU A 153 -4.12 2.61 -23.60
CA LEU A 153 -4.39 3.62 -22.58
C LEU A 153 -3.13 4.45 -22.37
N ASP A 154 -3.14 5.68 -22.88
CA ASP A 154 -2.09 6.66 -22.59
C ASP A 154 -2.43 7.41 -21.30
N VAL A 155 -1.43 7.59 -20.45
CA VAL A 155 -1.55 8.13 -19.11
C VAL A 155 -0.59 9.30 -18.95
N THR A 156 -1.12 10.46 -18.58
CA THR A 156 -0.33 11.54 -17.99
C THR A 156 -0.64 11.59 -16.50
N ARG A 157 0.40 11.39 -15.68
CA ARG A 157 0.31 11.36 -14.23
C ARG A 157 0.95 12.62 -13.65
N ASN A 158 0.16 13.41 -12.95
CA ASN A 158 0.59 14.67 -12.33
C ASN A 158 0.50 14.55 -10.81
N TYR A 159 1.63 14.61 -10.10
CA TYR A 159 1.62 14.61 -8.64
C TYR A 159 1.64 16.02 -8.08
N TYR A 160 0.70 16.32 -7.18
CA TYR A 160 0.59 17.59 -6.47
C TYR A 160 0.78 17.37 -4.97
N HIS A 161 1.51 18.27 -4.32
CA HIS A 161 1.73 18.23 -2.88
C HIS A 161 1.52 19.59 -2.23
N TYR A 162 0.88 19.58 -1.06
CA TYR A 162 0.68 20.77 -0.24
C TYR A 162 1.95 21.10 0.56
N GLU A 163 2.53 22.26 0.30
CA GLU A 163 3.66 22.81 1.05
C GLU A 163 3.60 24.34 1.07
N ASP A 164 4.11 24.97 2.13
CA ASP A 164 4.17 26.43 2.25
C ASP A 164 2.81 27.14 1.98
N GLU A 165 1.71 26.56 2.47
CA GLU A 165 0.33 27.06 2.27
C GLU A 165 -0.15 27.10 0.80
N MET A 166 0.50 26.33 -0.08
CA MET A 166 0.18 26.24 -1.50
C MET A 166 0.16 24.78 -1.97
N MET A 167 -0.69 24.49 -2.95
CA MET A 167 -0.62 23.23 -3.69
C MET A 167 0.36 23.40 -4.84
N ARG A 168 1.34 22.50 -4.98
CA ARG A 168 2.36 22.59 -6.03
C ARG A 168 2.48 21.29 -6.81
N LYS A 169 2.49 21.40 -8.13
CA LYS A 169 2.87 20.29 -9.01
C LYS A 169 4.33 19.93 -8.77
N LYS A 170 4.60 18.65 -8.54
CA LYS A 170 5.91 18.10 -8.20
C LYS A 170 6.53 17.33 -9.34
N THR A 171 5.74 16.46 -9.96
CA THR A 171 6.17 15.64 -11.08
C THR A 171 5.06 15.58 -12.14
N GLU A 172 5.50 15.33 -13.36
CA GLU A 172 4.68 14.99 -14.52
C GLU A 172 5.36 13.79 -15.17
N GLU A 173 4.61 12.72 -15.37
CA GLU A 173 5.07 11.50 -16.01
C GLU A 173 4.10 11.15 -17.13
N HIS A 174 4.62 10.71 -18.26
CA HIS A 174 3.82 10.26 -19.38
C HIS A 174 4.23 8.85 -19.79
N PHE A 175 3.23 7.97 -19.97
CA PHE A 175 3.45 6.61 -20.42
C PHE A 175 2.20 6.01 -21.06
N THR A 176 2.41 5.09 -21.99
CA THR A 176 1.36 4.15 -22.42
C THR A 176 1.33 2.98 -21.44
N ALA A 177 0.16 2.61 -20.96
CA ALA A 177 0.02 1.51 -20.01
C ALA A 177 0.38 0.16 -20.66
N ASP A 178 1.26 -0.62 -20.00
CA ASP A 178 1.58 -2.01 -20.36
C ASP A 178 0.35 -2.91 -20.21
N SER A 179 -0.48 -2.59 -19.22
CA SER A 179 -1.72 -3.30 -18.91
C SER A 179 -2.73 -2.33 -18.29
N TRP A 180 -4.00 -2.53 -18.62
CA TRP A 180 -5.10 -1.86 -17.96
C TRP A 180 -6.35 -2.75 -17.97
N SER A 181 -7.20 -2.60 -16.96
CA SER A 181 -8.48 -3.29 -16.90
C SER A 181 -9.50 -2.54 -16.05
N TYR A 182 -10.78 -2.75 -16.35
CA TYR A 182 -11.87 -2.42 -15.45
C TYR A 182 -12.44 -3.73 -14.90
N THR A 183 -12.20 -3.99 -13.62
CA THR A 183 -12.46 -5.29 -12.98
C THR A 183 -13.94 -5.47 -12.67
N GLU A 184 -14.37 -6.73 -12.51
CA GLU A 184 -15.76 -7.05 -12.17
C GLU A 184 -16.19 -6.54 -10.79
N ASP A 185 -15.25 -6.44 -9.84
CA ASP A 185 -15.47 -5.85 -8.52
C ASP A 185 -15.32 -4.32 -8.50
N GLY A 186 -15.09 -3.70 -9.67
CA GLY A 186 -15.25 -2.26 -9.87
C GLY A 186 -14.00 -1.43 -9.57
N TYR A 187 -12.82 -1.97 -9.87
CA TYR A 187 -11.56 -1.23 -9.92
C TYR A 187 -11.20 -0.85 -11.36
N LEU A 188 -10.68 0.36 -11.55
CA LEU A 188 -9.88 0.70 -12.73
C LEU A 188 -8.41 0.51 -12.35
N MET A 189 -7.76 -0.49 -12.96
CA MET A 189 -6.35 -0.80 -12.70
C MET A 189 -5.54 -0.56 -13.97
N PHE A 190 -4.34 -0.01 -13.81
CA PHE A 190 -3.39 0.14 -14.91
C PHE A 190 -1.95 0.23 -14.39
N SER A 191 -0.99 -0.11 -15.25
CA SER A 191 0.43 -0.02 -14.93
C SER A 191 1.25 0.37 -16.15
N GLY A 192 2.37 1.05 -15.98
CA GLY A 192 3.30 1.34 -17.06
C GLY A 192 4.60 1.95 -16.57
N ILE A 193 5.57 2.09 -17.45
CA ILE A 193 6.88 2.67 -17.11
C ILE A 193 6.84 4.17 -17.41
N GLY A 194 6.90 4.99 -16.37
CA GLY A 194 6.98 6.44 -16.51
C GLY A 194 8.37 6.86 -17.01
N ALA A 195 8.43 7.62 -18.10
CA ALA A 195 9.65 8.31 -18.48
C ALA A 195 9.80 9.59 -17.64
N LEU A 196 10.77 9.61 -16.72
CA LEU A 196 11.18 10.84 -16.03
C LEU A 196 12.11 11.65 -16.95
N ASP A 197 11.86 12.96 -17.05
CA ASP A 197 12.65 13.86 -17.89
C ASP A 197 14.12 13.91 -17.42
N GLU A 198 14.98 13.28 -18.24
CA GLU A 198 16.46 13.17 -18.35
C GLU A 198 17.41 13.23 -17.13
N MET A 199 17.02 13.69 -15.94
CA MET A 199 17.97 13.93 -14.82
C MET A 199 17.98 12.85 -13.74
N TYR A 200 17.02 11.91 -13.74
CA TYR A 200 16.89 10.81 -12.76
C TYR A 200 17.29 9.42 -13.28
N VAL A 201 17.66 9.33 -14.57
CA VAL A 201 17.93 8.07 -15.29
C VAL A 201 19.21 7.35 -14.82
N MET A 202 20.09 8.01 -14.05
CA MET A 202 21.38 7.42 -13.69
C MET A 202 21.37 6.50 -12.46
N THR A 203 20.27 6.39 -11.70
CA THR A 203 20.30 5.67 -10.41
C THR A 203 19.16 4.69 -10.16
N LEU A 204 18.10 4.66 -10.97
CA LEU A 204 17.00 3.71 -10.80
C LEU A 204 16.56 3.19 -12.16
N SER A 205 16.49 1.86 -12.29
CA SER A 205 15.76 1.19 -13.37
C SER A 205 14.37 1.78 -13.50
N ASP A 206 13.90 2.01 -14.72
CA ASP A 206 12.50 2.19 -15.14
C ASP A 206 11.50 1.96 -13.99
N VAL A 207 11.04 3.04 -13.34
CA VAL A 207 10.09 2.94 -12.23
C VAL A 207 8.73 2.64 -12.84
N LYS A 208 8.26 1.42 -12.64
CA LYS A 208 6.94 1.00 -13.09
C LYS A 208 5.90 1.54 -12.10
N GLU A 209 4.98 2.34 -12.62
CA GLU A 209 3.84 2.87 -11.91
C GLU A 209 2.69 1.86 -11.93
N TYR A 210 1.94 1.78 -10.83
CA TYR A 210 0.77 0.93 -10.68
C TYR A 210 -0.35 1.74 -10.03
N ALA A 211 -1.54 1.71 -10.62
CA ALA A 211 -2.73 2.36 -10.09
C ALA A 211 -3.87 1.36 -9.94
N ALA A 212 -4.65 1.51 -8.86
CA ALA A 212 -5.86 0.73 -8.61
C ALA A 212 -6.94 1.61 -7.99
N LEU A 213 -7.76 2.23 -8.84
CA LEU A 213 -8.77 3.20 -8.45
C LEU A 213 -10.09 2.47 -8.17
N ARG A 214 -10.59 2.50 -6.94
CA ARG A 214 -11.90 1.94 -6.59
C ARG A 214 -13.04 2.81 -7.16
N VAL A 215 -13.67 2.37 -8.24
CA VAL A 215 -14.70 3.13 -8.96
C VAL A 215 -16.10 2.86 -8.43
N GLU A 216 -16.46 1.58 -8.25
CA GLU A 216 -17.78 1.26 -7.68
C GLU A 216 -17.79 1.53 -6.17
N PRO A 217 -18.94 1.95 -5.61
CA PRO A 217 -19.06 2.15 -4.18
C PRO A 217 -18.92 0.83 -3.43
N LEU A 218 -18.56 0.91 -2.16
CA LEU A 218 -18.50 -0.21 -1.23
C LEU A 218 -19.40 0.07 -0.03
N ASP A 219 -20.00 -0.98 0.55
CA ASP A 219 -20.78 -0.83 1.78
C ASP A 219 -19.92 -0.24 2.90
N GLU A 220 -20.40 0.82 3.55
CA GLU A 220 -19.70 1.48 4.65
C GLU A 220 -19.42 0.51 5.81
N ALA A 221 -20.33 -0.43 6.07
CA ALA A 221 -20.12 -1.45 7.10
C ALA A 221 -18.95 -2.38 6.74
N CYS A 222 -18.71 -2.65 5.47
CA CYS A 222 -17.52 -3.38 5.02
C CYS A 222 -16.25 -2.56 5.26
N ARG A 223 -16.26 -1.25 4.98
CA ARG A 223 -15.11 -0.36 5.27
C ARG A 223 -14.80 -0.31 6.76
N GLU A 224 -15.82 -0.21 7.61
CA GLU A 224 -15.67 -0.27 9.07
C GLU A 224 -15.05 -1.60 9.52
N TRP A 225 -15.49 -2.74 8.97
CA TRP A 225 -14.88 -4.03 9.27
C TRP A 225 -13.44 -4.12 8.79
N ASN A 226 -13.13 -3.56 7.61
CA ASN A 226 -11.77 -3.53 7.08
C ASN A 226 -10.83 -2.75 8.00
N GLU A 227 -11.24 -1.55 8.40
CA GLU A 227 -10.47 -0.69 9.31
C GLU A 227 -10.32 -1.31 10.70
N LYS A 228 -11.36 -1.98 11.19
CA LYS A 228 -11.37 -2.59 12.51
C LYS A 228 -10.56 -3.89 12.61
N ALA A 229 -10.63 -4.75 11.60
CA ALA A 229 -10.21 -6.15 11.70
C ALA A 229 -9.15 -6.58 10.70
N LEU A 230 -8.87 -5.82 9.63
CA LEU A 230 -7.93 -6.24 8.60
C LEU A 230 -6.73 -5.30 8.52
N LEU A 231 -6.95 -3.98 8.43
CA LEU A 231 -5.87 -2.98 8.34
C LEU A 231 -4.85 -3.02 9.49
N PRO A 232 -5.23 -3.32 10.76
CA PRO A 232 -4.24 -3.39 11.84
C PRO A 232 -3.24 -4.53 11.70
N VAL A 233 -3.55 -5.56 10.91
CA VAL A 233 -2.68 -6.74 10.68
C VAL A 233 -2.06 -6.70 9.28
N GLY A 234 -2.87 -6.41 8.26
CA GLY A 234 -2.43 -6.40 6.87
C GLY A 234 -1.87 -7.75 6.40
N TYR A 235 -1.05 -7.70 5.35
CA TYR A 235 -0.40 -8.87 4.75
C TYR A 235 1.14 -8.80 4.81
N GLU A 236 1.69 -7.78 5.49
CA GLU A 236 3.12 -7.58 5.63
C GLU A 236 3.67 -8.46 6.76
N CYS A 237 4.72 -9.23 6.46
CA CYS A 237 5.54 -9.98 7.42
C CYS A 237 4.75 -10.91 8.36
N ASN A 238 3.58 -11.40 7.95
CA ASN A 238 2.79 -12.36 8.70
C ASN A 238 1.88 -13.20 7.81
N ASN A 239 1.42 -14.34 8.31
CA ASN A 239 0.60 -15.28 7.57
C ASN A 239 -0.82 -15.47 8.13
N LEU A 240 -1.34 -14.54 8.95
CA LEU A 240 -2.67 -14.70 9.58
C LEU A 240 -3.79 -14.94 8.56
N PHE A 241 -3.72 -14.23 7.43
CA PHE A 241 -4.72 -14.29 6.37
C PHE A 241 -4.29 -15.12 5.17
N LEU A 242 -3.07 -15.68 5.20
CA LEU A 242 -2.44 -16.37 4.06
C LEU A 242 -2.50 -17.90 4.15
N THR A 243 -3.08 -18.44 5.22
CA THR A 243 -3.19 -19.88 5.45
C THR A 243 -4.53 -20.26 6.07
N ASP A 244 -4.93 -21.52 5.91
CA ASP A 244 -6.11 -22.09 6.54
C ASP A 244 -5.83 -22.44 8.00
N TRP A 245 -6.67 -21.97 8.93
CA TRP A 245 -6.57 -22.29 10.35
C TRP A 245 -7.86 -22.00 11.11
N ASP A 246 -8.04 -22.63 12.27
CA ASP A 246 -9.12 -22.33 13.23
C ASP A 246 -8.68 -22.53 14.70
N GLU A 247 -9.57 -22.26 15.67
CA GLU A 247 -9.28 -22.44 17.10
C GLU A 247 -8.97 -23.90 17.52
N THR A 248 -9.28 -24.89 16.67
CA THR A 248 -8.97 -26.30 16.91
C THR A 248 -7.63 -26.71 16.33
N ASP A 249 -7.24 -26.13 15.20
CA ASP A 249 -5.93 -26.29 14.59
C ASP A 249 -5.43 -24.96 13.97
N PHE A 250 -4.43 -24.38 14.64
CA PHE A 250 -3.76 -23.16 14.18
C PHE A 250 -2.84 -23.37 12.96
N GLY A 251 -2.82 -24.57 12.36
CA GLY A 251 -2.10 -24.86 11.12
C GLY A 251 -0.64 -24.39 11.12
N GLU A 252 -0.27 -23.69 10.06
CA GLU A 252 1.07 -23.16 9.80
C GLU A 252 1.27 -21.71 10.30
N LEU A 253 0.40 -21.21 11.18
CA LEU A 253 0.56 -19.84 11.72
C LEU A 253 1.91 -19.67 12.41
N ASP A 254 2.62 -18.60 12.01
CA ASP A 254 3.86 -18.20 12.66
C ASP A 254 3.55 -17.26 13.82
N PHE A 255 3.56 -17.79 15.05
CA PHE A 255 3.27 -16.99 16.25
C PHE A 255 4.28 -15.87 16.52
N TYR A 256 5.48 -15.92 15.95
CA TYR A 256 6.45 -14.83 16.10
C TYR A 256 6.16 -13.68 15.16
N ASP A 257 5.72 -13.96 13.93
CA ASP A 257 5.16 -12.92 13.05
C ASP A 257 3.95 -12.24 13.67
N LEU A 258 3.01 -13.04 14.19
CA LEU A 258 1.83 -12.49 14.86
C LEU A 258 2.20 -11.68 16.10
N PHE A 259 3.22 -12.10 16.85
CA PHE A 259 3.72 -11.34 17.99
C PHE A 259 4.22 -9.95 17.54
N ASP A 260 4.99 -9.89 16.46
CA ASP A 260 5.55 -8.63 15.94
C ASP A 260 4.45 -7.67 15.48
N VAL A 261 3.37 -8.20 14.92
CA VAL A 261 2.20 -7.41 14.47
C VAL A 261 1.31 -6.98 15.63
N PHE A 262 1.06 -7.85 16.61
CA PHE A 262 0.14 -7.58 17.73
C PHE A 262 0.76 -6.73 18.85
N TYR A 263 2.07 -6.88 19.09
CA TYR A 263 2.74 -6.20 20.19
C TYR A 263 2.60 -4.66 20.13
N PRO A 264 2.81 -3.98 18.99
CA PRO A 264 2.62 -2.53 18.89
C PRO A 264 1.18 -2.08 19.09
N GLN A 265 0.21 -2.95 18.78
CA GLN A 265 -1.22 -2.64 18.94
C GLN A 265 -1.61 -2.61 20.43
N ILE A 266 -1.00 -3.47 21.26
CA ILE A 266 -1.25 -3.51 22.70
C ILE A 266 -0.49 -2.41 23.45
N TYR A 267 0.79 -2.25 23.12
CA TYR A 267 1.69 -1.39 23.91
C TYR A 267 1.92 -0.01 23.31
N HIS A 268 1.35 0.28 22.14
CA HIS A 268 1.50 1.54 21.40
C HIS A 268 2.97 1.98 21.24
N ARG A 269 3.85 1.00 21.02
CA ARG A 269 5.30 1.21 20.86
C ARG A 269 5.89 0.13 19.96
N LYS A 270 7.02 0.44 19.34
CA LYS A 270 7.80 -0.55 18.58
C LYS A 270 8.26 -1.70 19.48
N ILE A 271 8.43 -2.87 18.88
CA ILE A 271 8.99 -4.03 19.57
C ILE A 271 10.40 -3.70 20.11
N PRO A 272 10.71 -4.04 21.39
CA PRO A 272 12.02 -3.75 21.99
C PRO A 272 13.15 -4.61 21.43
N TRP A 273 12.82 -5.81 20.94
CA TRP A 273 13.77 -6.79 20.44
C TRP A 273 14.03 -6.55 18.96
N GLN A 274 15.03 -5.72 18.66
CA GLN A 274 15.40 -5.33 17.30
C GLN A 274 16.71 -5.98 16.87
N SER A 275 16.88 -6.16 15.56
CA SER A 275 18.16 -6.55 14.98
C SER A 275 19.25 -5.55 15.40
N GLY A 276 20.43 -6.05 15.80
CA GLY A 276 21.55 -5.18 16.15
C GLY A 276 22.07 -4.37 14.95
N GLU A 277 23.07 -3.51 15.17
CA GLU A 277 23.66 -2.63 14.13
C GLU A 277 24.14 -3.36 12.87
N ASN A 278 24.43 -4.66 12.98
CA ASN A 278 24.62 -5.55 11.85
C ASN A 278 23.35 -6.39 11.66
N ALA A 279 22.56 -6.12 10.61
CA ALA A 279 21.37 -6.91 10.23
C ALA A 279 21.67 -8.40 9.93
N GLY A 280 22.95 -8.79 9.97
CA GLY A 280 23.42 -10.17 9.91
C GLY A 280 23.81 -10.81 11.24
N ASN A 281 23.66 -10.13 12.38
CA ASN A 281 24.04 -10.70 13.67
C ASN A 281 22.82 -11.16 14.47
N SER A 282 22.81 -12.47 14.67
CA SER A 282 21.73 -13.32 15.10
C SER A 282 21.40 -13.18 16.59
N THR A 283 21.10 -11.98 17.09
CA THR A 283 20.76 -11.81 18.50
C THR A 283 19.53 -12.64 18.84
N VAL A 284 19.72 -13.57 19.78
CA VAL A 284 18.66 -14.41 20.32
C VAL A 284 18.15 -13.75 21.58
N TYR A 285 16.84 -13.52 21.64
CA TYR A 285 16.20 -12.99 22.83
C TYR A 285 15.37 -14.06 23.52
N GLY A 286 15.17 -13.90 24.83
CA GLY A 286 14.17 -14.64 25.58
C GLY A 286 13.02 -13.70 25.93
N ILE A 287 11.89 -13.83 25.24
CA ILE A 287 10.68 -13.07 25.60
C ILE A 287 10.06 -13.75 26.82
N PRO A 288 9.78 -13.02 27.92
CA PRO A 288 9.10 -13.60 29.08
C PRO A 288 7.81 -14.31 28.67
N SER A 289 7.58 -15.53 29.15
CA SER A 289 6.46 -16.36 28.71
C SER A 289 5.11 -15.68 28.86
N LYS A 290 4.90 -15.02 30.00
CA LYS A 290 3.69 -14.24 30.28
C LYS A 290 3.46 -13.13 29.26
N GLU A 291 4.52 -12.44 28.82
CA GLU A 291 4.41 -11.35 27.85
C GLU A 291 4.04 -11.89 26.47
N PHE A 292 4.80 -12.87 25.98
CA PHE A 292 4.53 -13.54 24.70
C PHE A 292 3.11 -14.13 24.64
N GLU A 293 2.75 -14.95 25.63
CA GLU A 293 1.44 -15.60 25.69
C GLU A 293 0.31 -14.56 25.78
N SER A 294 0.45 -13.51 26.60
CA SER A 294 -0.59 -12.48 26.73
C SER A 294 -0.85 -11.69 25.45
N VAL A 295 0.21 -11.39 24.68
CA VAL A 295 0.08 -10.65 23.43
C VAL A 295 -0.66 -11.48 22.40
N ILE A 296 -0.29 -12.75 22.22
CA ILE A 296 -0.97 -13.62 21.27
C ILE A 296 -2.41 -13.92 21.71
N GLN A 297 -2.63 -14.17 23.00
CA GLN A 297 -3.93 -14.56 23.54
C GLN A 297 -4.98 -13.43 23.52
N GLU A 298 -4.54 -12.17 23.48
CA GLU A 298 -5.44 -11.02 23.29
C GLU A 298 -6.17 -11.10 21.93
N PHE A 299 -5.48 -11.57 20.89
CA PHE A 299 -6.00 -11.62 19.53
C PHE A 299 -6.41 -13.03 19.07
N LEU A 300 -5.93 -14.09 19.72
CA LEU A 300 -6.25 -15.48 19.39
C LEU A 300 -6.69 -16.25 20.64
N ASN A 301 -7.76 -17.05 20.52
CA ASN A 301 -8.18 -17.95 21.59
C ASN A 301 -7.31 -19.23 21.63
N VAL A 302 -6.01 -19.06 21.84
CA VAL A 302 -5.04 -20.15 21.83
C VAL A 302 -4.61 -20.50 23.26
N LYS A 303 -4.59 -21.79 23.57
CA LYS A 303 -4.14 -22.26 24.89
C LYS A 303 -2.62 -22.21 24.99
N THR A 304 -2.12 -21.93 26.19
CA THR A 304 -0.67 -21.88 26.49
C THR A 304 0.06 -23.18 26.12
N ASP A 305 -0.56 -24.36 26.28
CA ASP A 305 0.06 -25.63 25.91
C ASP A 305 0.29 -25.77 24.38
N ILE A 306 -0.61 -25.19 23.57
CA ILE A 306 -0.43 -25.10 22.11
C ILE A 306 0.72 -24.16 21.77
N LEU A 307 0.76 -22.96 22.39
CA LEU A 307 1.85 -21.99 22.17
C LEU A 307 3.21 -22.59 22.52
N ARG A 308 3.34 -23.25 23.68
CA ARG A 308 4.59 -23.89 24.11
C ARG A 308 5.03 -25.05 23.22
N LYS A 309 4.08 -25.68 22.50
CA LYS A 309 4.36 -26.79 21.59
C LYS A 309 4.77 -26.29 20.19
N LYS A 310 4.14 -25.23 19.70
CA LYS A 310 4.39 -24.67 18.36
C LYS A 310 5.54 -23.65 18.33
N ALA A 311 5.77 -22.92 19.42
CA ALA A 311 6.89 -22.00 19.59
C ALA A 311 8.02 -22.62 20.43
N ILE A 312 9.20 -21.99 20.42
CA ILE A 312 10.40 -22.49 21.10
C ILE A 312 10.40 -22.03 22.57
N TYR A 313 9.72 -22.78 23.43
CA TYR A 313 9.66 -22.49 24.87
C TYR A 313 10.85 -23.06 25.65
N ARG A 314 11.48 -22.23 26.50
CA ARG A 314 12.60 -22.58 27.39
C ARG A 314 12.14 -22.56 28.84
N GLU A 315 11.78 -23.73 29.36
CA GLU A 315 11.26 -23.91 30.73
C GLU A 315 12.18 -23.36 31.83
N LYS A 316 13.50 -23.56 31.68
CA LYS A 316 14.50 -23.12 32.67
C LYS A 316 14.45 -21.62 32.95
N ASP A 317 14.27 -20.84 31.89
CA ASP A 317 14.33 -19.38 31.92
C ASP A 317 12.93 -18.74 31.86
N ASP A 318 11.88 -19.57 31.76
CA ASP A 318 10.47 -19.19 31.56
C ASP A 318 10.28 -18.16 30.42
N THR A 319 10.88 -18.46 29.28
CA THR A 319 10.90 -17.58 28.10
C THR A 319 10.63 -18.32 26.80
N TYR A 320 10.19 -17.59 25.78
CA TYR A 320 10.21 -18.04 24.40
C TYR A 320 11.46 -17.51 23.71
N GLU A 321 12.17 -18.39 23.03
CA GLU A 321 13.29 -18.00 22.19
C GLU A 321 12.77 -17.20 21.00
N TYR A 322 13.24 -15.98 20.84
CA TYR A 322 12.77 -15.04 19.83
C TYR A 322 13.92 -14.48 19.03
N TYR A 323 13.63 -14.22 17.77
CA TYR A 323 14.56 -13.70 16.81
C TYR A 323 13.86 -12.63 15.97
N PRO A 324 14.42 -11.42 15.85
CA PRO A 324 13.93 -10.46 14.87
C PRO A 324 14.17 -10.98 13.45
N ARG A 325 13.27 -10.63 12.53
CA ARG A 325 13.46 -10.88 11.08
C ARG A 325 14.76 -10.25 10.62
N GLY A 326 15.56 -11.03 9.90
CA GLY A 326 16.87 -10.64 9.39
C GLY A 326 16.84 -10.23 7.92
N PHE A 327 18.02 -9.89 7.40
CA PHE A 327 18.21 -9.50 6.01
C PHE A 327 17.63 -10.50 4.97
N TYR A 328 17.71 -11.81 5.22
CA TYR A 328 17.22 -12.84 4.28
C TYR A 328 15.70 -13.08 4.36
N GLU A 329 15.03 -12.49 5.35
CA GLU A 329 13.57 -12.59 5.57
C GLU A 329 12.86 -11.27 5.22
N SER A 330 13.57 -10.37 4.51
CA SER A 330 13.02 -9.11 4.04
C SER A 330 12.08 -9.35 2.86
N GLU A 331 10.88 -8.80 2.96
CA GLU A 331 9.88 -8.84 1.90
C GLU A 331 10.08 -7.70 0.90
N TYR A 332 9.40 -7.81 -0.24
CA TYR A 332 9.31 -6.72 -1.21
C TYR A 332 8.41 -5.61 -0.62
N PRO A 333 8.70 -4.31 -0.80
CA PRO A 333 7.97 -3.25 -0.11
C PRO A 333 6.49 -3.13 -0.52
N GLU A 334 6.14 -3.66 -1.70
CA GLU A 334 4.78 -3.69 -2.23
C GLU A 334 4.04 -4.92 -1.72
N HIS A 335 2.94 -4.66 -1.01
CA HIS A 335 2.03 -5.68 -0.49
C HIS A 335 0.61 -5.41 -0.98
N PRO A 336 -0.24 -6.44 -1.10
CA PRO A 336 -1.65 -6.19 -1.26
C PRO A 336 -2.22 -5.47 -0.05
N TYR A 337 -3.33 -4.76 -0.24
CA TYR A 337 -4.14 -4.25 0.84
C TYR A 337 -5.48 -5.02 0.92
N PRO A 338 -6.04 -5.20 2.12
CA PRO A 338 -7.31 -5.90 2.27
C PRO A 338 -8.48 -4.97 1.91
N GLU A 339 -9.48 -5.52 1.23
CA GLU A 339 -10.81 -4.94 1.07
C GLU A 339 -11.86 -5.98 1.51
N VAL A 340 -12.58 -5.68 2.58
CA VAL A 340 -13.78 -6.47 2.95
C VAL A 340 -14.86 -6.18 1.91
N THR A 341 -15.38 -7.20 1.25
CA THR A 341 -16.41 -7.04 0.20
C THR A 341 -17.78 -7.51 0.66
N ALA A 342 -17.84 -8.39 1.65
CA ALA A 342 -19.07 -8.83 2.28
C ALA A 342 -18.81 -9.27 3.73
N PHE A 343 -19.87 -9.32 4.53
CA PHE A 343 -19.82 -9.91 5.87
C PHE A 343 -21.14 -10.59 6.25
N GLN A 344 -21.03 -11.57 7.15
CA GLN A 344 -22.17 -12.28 7.72
C GLN A 344 -22.01 -12.37 9.24
N LYS A 345 -23.08 -12.04 9.98
CA LYS A 345 -23.15 -12.27 11.42
C LYS A 345 -23.64 -13.69 11.68
N ASN A 346 -22.95 -14.41 12.55
CA ASN A 346 -23.26 -15.79 12.90
C ASN A 346 -24.08 -15.87 14.19
N ASP A 347 -24.80 -16.98 14.39
CA ASP A 347 -25.67 -17.19 15.55
C ASP A 347 -24.91 -17.24 16.89
N ASP A 348 -23.61 -17.56 16.86
CA ASP A 348 -22.73 -17.60 18.02
C ASP A 348 -22.13 -16.23 18.38
N GLY A 349 -22.51 -15.17 17.66
CA GLY A 349 -22.04 -13.80 17.87
C GLY A 349 -20.73 -13.46 17.15
N THR A 350 -20.12 -14.40 16.43
CA THR A 350 -18.98 -14.12 15.54
C THR A 350 -19.45 -13.47 14.23
N VAL A 351 -18.50 -12.91 13.47
CA VAL A 351 -18.74 -12.30 12.16
C VAL A 351 -17.73 -12.89 11.18
N THR A 352 -18.20 -13.42 10.07
CA THR A 352 -17.37 -13.90 8.96
C THR A 352 -17.29 -12.80 7.90
N LEU A 353 -16.07 -12.43 7.52
CA LEU A 353 -15.75 -11.40 6.54
C LEU A 353 -15.20 -12.05 5.28
N THR A 354 -15.74 -11.70 4.12
CA THR A 354 -15.17 -12.03 2.82
C THR A 354 -14.22 -10.91 2.42
N VAL A 355 -12.97 -11.25 2.15
CA VAL A 355 -11.89 -10.28 1.95
C VAL A 355 -11.20 -10.55 0.62
N HIS A 356 -11.03 -9.49 -0.16
CA HIS A 356 -10.18 -9.47 -1.35
C HIS A 356 -8.84 -8.82 -0.99
N ALA A 357 -7.73 -9.47 -1.30
CA ALA A 357 -6.41 -8.86 -1.30
C ALA A 357 -6.21 -8.18 -2.66
N VAL A 358 -6.31 -6.85 -2.67
CA VAL A 358 -6.10 -6.03 -3.87
C VAL A 358 -4.61 -5.76 -4.00
N PHE A 359 -4.02 -6.21 -5.09
CA PHE A 359 -2.60 -6.06 -5.36
C PHE A 359 -2.35 -5.29 -6.68
N PRO A 360 -2.14 -3.97 -6.61
CA PRO A 360 -1.84 -3.15 -7.80
C PRO A 360 -0.61 -3.62 -8.57
N TYR A 361 0.42 -4.11 -7.86
CA TYR A 361 1.66 -4.61 -8.46
C TYR A 361 1.44 -5.78 -9.42
N LEU A 362 0.50 -6.67 -9.09
CA LEU A 362 0.10 -7.80 -9.94
C LEU A 362 -1.08 -7.45 -10.87
N GLY A 363 -1.55 -6.21 -10.86
CA GLY A 363 -2.72 -5.79 -11.64
C GLY A 363 -4.00 -6.55 -11.29
N SER A 364 -4.13 -7.04 -10.05
CA SER A 364 -5.25 -7.89 -9.63
C SER A 364 -5.96 -7.30 -8.41
N SER A 365 -7.28 -7.11 -8.51
CA SER A 365 -8.14 -6.77 -7.37
C SER A 365 -8.45 -7.97 -6.47
N ARG A 366 -8.06 -9.18 -6.88
CA ARG A 366 -8.39 -10.45 -6.22
C ARG A 366 -7.19 -11.38 -6.19
N ALA A 367 -6.01 -10.87 -5.82
CA ALA A 367 -4.79 -11.66 -5.75
C ALA A 367 -4.92 -12.83 -4.75
N LEU A 368 -5.64 -12.59 -3.66
CA LEU A 368 -6.14 -13.58 -2.72
C LEU A 368 -7.59 -13.26 -2.37
N VAL A 369 -8.42 -14.29 -2.23
CA VAL A 369 -9.75 -14.19 -1.64
C VAL A 369 -9.80 -15.16 -0.47
N HIS A 370 -10.15 -14.65 0.70
CA HIS A 370 -10.24 -15.44 1.91
C HIS A 370 -11.45 -15.05 2.76
N GLU A 371 -11.85 -15.96 3.63
CA GLU A 371 -12.89 -15.75 4.63
C GLU A 371 -12.27 -15.79 6.01
N VAL A 372 -12.32 -14.67 6.73
CA VAL A 372 -11.85 -14.58 8.12
C VAL A 372 -13.04 -14.46 9.05
N THR A 373 -13.08 -15.29 10.09
CA THR A 373 -14.08 -15.19 11.15
C THR A 373 -13.48 -14.53 12.36
N VAL A 374 -14.16 -13.48 12.85
CA VAL A 374 -13.74 -12.69 14.00
C VAL A 374 -14.82 -12.66 15.07
N ARG A 375 -14.39 -12.59 16.32
CA ARG A 375 -15.23 -12.35 17.49
C ARG A 375 -15.09 -10.88 17.88
N PRO A 376 -16.18 -10.08 17.83
CA PRO A 376 -16.13 -8.70 18.29
C PRO A 376 -15.83 -8.65 19.79
N MET A 377 -14.90 -7.79 20.20
CA MET A 377 -14.52 -7.66 21.61
C MET A 377 -14.99 -6.31 22.16
N GLU A 378 -15.82 -6.34 23.21
CA GLU A 378 -16.23 -5.12 23.93
C GLU A 378 -15.27 -4.85 25.08
N ASN A 379 -14.77 -3.61 25.20
CA ASN A 379 -13.88 -3.16 26.28
C ASN A 379 -12.52 -3.91 26.38
N ALA A 380 -12.09 -4.58 25.30
CA ALA A 380 -10.76 -5.17 25.19
C ALA A 380 -9.77 -4.20 24.53
N VAL A 381 -8.48 -4.54 24.56
CA VAL A 381 -7.45 -3.76 23.87
C VAL A 381 -7.55 -4.01 22.36
N ALA A 382 -7.69 -5.28 21.97
CA ALA A 382 -8.01 -5.64 20.59
C ALA A 382 -9.50 -5.40 20.29
N ALA A 383 -9.79 -4.81 19.13
CA ALA A 383 -11.18 -4.58 18.70
C ALA A 383 -11.91 -5.89 18.32
N VAL A 384 -11.14 -6.92 17.98
CA VAL A 384 -11.60 -8.26 17.60
C VAL A 384 -10.61 -9.31 18.09
N GLN A 385 -11.11 -10.54 18.27
CA GLN A 385 -10.30 -11.75 18.39
C GLN A 385 -10.53 -12.60 17.14
N TYR A 386 -9.47 -13.11 16.51
CA TYR A 386 -9.58 -13.95 15.32
C TYR A 386 -9.90 -15.40 15.70
N VAL A 387 -10.83 -16.00 14.98
CA VAL A 387 -11.38 -17.33 15.25
C VAL A 387 -10.93 -18.34 14.20
N SER A 388 -10.94 -17.94 12.92
CA SER A 388 -10.48 -18.78 11.82
C SER A 388 -10.15 -17.95 10.59
N ASN A 389 -9.34 -18.52 9.69
CA ASN A 389 -9.17 -18.04 8.33
C ASN A 389 -9.27 -19.20 7.35
N LYS A 390 -9.83 -18.94 6.18
CA LYS A 390 -9.94 -19.91 5.09
C LYS A 390 -9.68 -19.26 3.74
N ILE A 391 -8.75 -19.80 2.97
CA ILE A 391 -8.49 -19.39 1.60
C ILE A 391 -9.60 -19.92 0.69
N VAL A 392 -10.20 -19.02 -0.08
CA VAL A 392 -11.23 -19.34 -1.07
C VAL A 392 -10.60 -19.52 -2.45
N SER A 393 -9.69 -18.61 -2.81
CA SER A 393 -8.91 -18.67 -4.05
C SER A 393 -7.66 -17.80 -3.93
N SER A 394 -6.58 -18.19 -4.59
CA SER A 394 -5.37 -17.38 -4.75
C SER A 394 -4.95 -17.40 -6.22
N LEU A 395 -4.07 -16.49 -6.61
CA LEU A 395 -3.30 -16.67 -7.84
C LEU A 395 -2.44 -17.95 -7.71
N ASP A 396 -2.25 -18.63 -8.84
CA ASP A 396 -1.56 -19.93 -8.90
C ASP A 396 -0.03 -19.80 -8.99
N ASP A 397 0.52 -18.59 -9.19
CA ASP A 397 1.94 -18.40 -9.47
C ASP A 397 2.78 -18.33 -8.18
N PRO A 398 3.82 -19.18 -8.02
CA PRO A 398 4.75 -19.07 -6.90
C PRO A 398 5.53 -17.74 -6.83
N ASP A 399 5.68 -17.01 -7.95
CA ASP A 399 6.31 -15.68 -7.97
C ASP A 399 5.36 -14.58 -7.45
N ASP A 400 4.07 -14.86 -7.28
CA ASP A 400 3.06 -13.95 -6.71
C ASP A 400 3.07 -13.93 -5.18
N ASN A 401 3.95 -14.70 -4.53
CA ASN A 401 4.00 -14.77 -3.07
C ASN A 401 4.79 -13.59 -2.47
N TRP A 402 4.07 -12.59 -1.96
CA TRP A 402 4.64 -11.43 -1.26
C TRP A 402 5.16 -11.76 0.15
N TYR A 403 4.72 -12.87 0.75
CA TYR A 403 5.11 -13.27 2.10
C TYR A 403 6.39 -14.12 2.08
N VAL A 404 7.36 -13.72 2.89
CA VAL A 404 8.59 -14.49 3.11
C VAL A 404 8.52 -15.13 4.51
N PRO A 405 8.42 -16.47 4.60
CA PRO A 405 8.40 -17.17 5.88
C PRO A 405 9.67 -16.91 6.70
N ARG A 406 9.55 -16.99 8.02
CA ARG A 406 10.72 -16.97 8.89
C ARG A 406 11.64 -18.16 8.62
N LEU A 407 12.93 -17.93 8.74
CA LEU A 407 13.94 -18.98 8.65
C LEU A 407 13.80 -19.94 9.83
N SER A 408 13.88 -21.23 9.53
CA SER A 408 14.11 -22.23 10.56
C SER A 408 15.45 -21.99 11.27
N ARG A 409 15.61 -22.63 12.43
CA ARG A 409 16.86 -22.55 13.18
C ARG A 409 18.04 -23.04 12.34
N GLU A 410 17.86 -24.13 11.62
CA GLU A 410 18.88 -24.73 10.76
C GLU A 410 19.26 -23.79 9.61
N GLU A 411 18.29 -23.22 8.89
CA GLU A 411 18.55 -22.29 7.79
C GLU A 411 19.25 -21.02 8.27
N ARG A 412 18.82 -20.49 9.41
CA ARG A 412 19.44 -19.32 10.04
C ARG A 412 20.88 -19.59 10.42
N SER A 413 21.19 -20.74 11.06
CA SER A 413 22.56 -21.11 11.40
C SER A 413 23.42 -21.22 10.14
N LEU A 414 22.92 -21.84 9.06
CA LEU A 414 23.65 -21.91 7.79
C LEU A 414 23.93 -20.53 7.18
N LEU A 415 22.97 -19.60 7.21
CA LEU A 415 23.08 -18.30 6.56
C LEU A 415 23.90 -17.28 7.37
N TYR A 416 23.88 -17.36 8.70
CA TYR A 416 24.49 -16.35 9.56
C TYR A 416 25.72 -16.84 10.35
N GLU A 417 25.90 -18.15 10.56
CA GLU A 417 27.10 -18.69 11.24
C GLU A 417 28.22 -19.07 10.26
N GLU A 418 27.96 -19.32 8.97
CA GLU A 418 29.02 -19.55 7.95
C GLU A 418 29.69 -18.24 7.47
N ASN A 419 29.15 -17.06 7.80
CA ASN A 419 29.67 -15.76 7.36
C ASN A 419 30.59 -15.08 8.39
N THR A 420 31.10 -15.83 9.38
CA THR A 420 32.01 -15.32 10.43
C THR A 420 33.51 -15.63 10.23
N ASP A 421 33.94 -16.05 9.04
CA ASP A 421 35.37 -16.22 8.70
C ASP A 421 35.95 -15.08 7.86
#